data_AF-A0A661BIW8-F1
#
_entry.id   AF-A0A661BIW8-F1
#
_cell.length_a   1.000
_cell.length_b   1.000
_cell.length_c   1.000
_cell.angle_alpha   90.00
_cell.angle_beta   90.00
_cell.angle_gamma   90.00
#
_symmetry.space_group_name_H-M   'P 1'
#
loop_
_entity.id
_entity.type
_entity.pdbx_description
1 polymer ?
#
loop_
_entity_poly.entity_id
_entity_poly.type
_entity_poly.pdbx_seq_one_letter_code
_entity_poly.pdbx_strand_id
1 'polypeptide(L)'
;MRIFVLFMLLILITGIAAFVSLNYGHNIGTISLGFKIIPNVTVNVLVLWAFGIGLLWTLILCIVQEIRLRTKISRLKNTIKKLENELGQLRTMPLSDMDIHKEER
;
A
#
# COMPACT_ATOMS: atom_id res chain seq x y z
N MET A 1 7.31 17.41 0.51
CA MET A 1 6.45 16.34 1.08
C MET A 1 5.53 16.85 2.18
N ARG A 2 6.03 17.25 3.37
CA ARG A 2 5.16 17.67 4.51
C ARG A 2 4.20 18.84 4.21
N ILE A 3 4.70 19.92 3.58
CA ILE A 3 3.86 21.06 3.17
C ILE A 3 2.77 20.64 2.17
N PHE A 4 3.13 19.79 1.19
CA PHE A 4 2.19 19.31 0.18
C PHE A 4 1.07 18.46 0.82
N VAL A 5 1.42 17.59 1.78
CA VAL A 5 0.46 16.79 2.53
C VAL A 5 -0.47 17.68 3.37
N LEU A 6 0.08 18.70 4.04
CA LEU A 6 -0.72 19.68 4.78
C LEU A 6 -1.71 20.44 3.88
N PHE A 7 -1.26 20.85 2.70
CA PHE A 7 -2.11 21.55 1.73
C PHE A 7 -3.22 20.64 1.19
N MET A 8 -2.89 19.39 0.87
CA MET A 8 -3.88 18.40 0.43
C MET A 8 -4.92 18.09 1.52
N LEU A 9 -4.47 18.00 2.78
CA LEU A 9 -5.34 17.80 3.94
C LEU A 9 -6.26 19.01 4.16
N LEU A 10 -5.75 20.24 3.99
CA LEU A 10 -6.55 21.46 4.08
C LEU A 10 -7.62 21.53 2.99
N ILE A 11 -7.29 21.17 1.74
CA ILE A 11 -8.27 21.06 0.64
C ILE A 11 -9.33 19.99 0.96
N LEU A 12 -8.93 18.84 1.49
CA LEU A 12 -9.87 17.78 1.86
C LEU A 12 -10.85 18.24 2.94
N ILE A 13 -10.35 18.88 4.01
CA ILE A 13 -11.18 19.36 5.12
C ILE A 13 -12.14 20.45 4.63
N THR A 14 -11.65 21.43 3.87
CA THR A 14 -12.48 22.50 3.33
C THR A 14 -13.53 21.97 2.34
N GLY A 15 -13.18 20.99 1.51
CA GLY A 15 -14.13 20.32 0.62
C GLY A 15 -15.25 19.58 1.38
N ILE A 16 -14.90 18.83 2.43
CA ILE A 16 -15.88 18.16 3.29
C ILE A 16 -16.79 19.18 3.99
N ALA A 17 -16.20 20.25 4.54
CA ALA A 17 -16.96 21.30 5.22
C ALA A 17 -17.93 22.02 4.27
N ALA A 18 -17.47 22.37 3.07
CA ALA A 18 -18.30 22.96 2.02
C ALA A 18 -19.45 22.03 1.62
N PHE A 19 -19.15 20.74 1.41
CA PHE A 19 -20.16 19.75 1.07
C PHE A 19 -21.26 19.64 2.14
N VAL A 20 -20.86 19.51 3.42
CA VAL A 20 -21.80 19.40 4.54
C VAL A 20 -22.66 20.64 4.68
N SER A 21 -22.05 21.83 4.52
CA SER A 21 -22.77 23.11 4.62
C SER A 21 -23.78 23.29 3.48
N LEU A 22 -23.41 22.96 2.24
CA LEU A 22 -24.28 23.12 1.08
C LEU A 22 -25.44 22.12 1.04
N ASN A 23 -25.24 20.92 1.60
CA ASN A 23 -26.25 19.86 1.63
C ASN A 23 -27.00 19.81 2.97
N TYR A 24 -26.89 20.84 3.80
CA TYR A 24 -27.63 20.92 5.06
C TYR A 24 -29.13 20.92 4.83
N GLY A 25 -29.87 20.10 5.57
CA GLY A 25 -31.33 19.97 5.44
C GLY A 25 -31.83 19.13 4.26
N HIS A 26 -30.95 18.67 3.35
CA HIS A 26 -31.35 17.79 2.25
C HIS A 26 -31.48 16.34 2.73
N ASN A 27 -32.72 15.83 2.69
CA ASN A 27 -33.06 14.45 3.03
C ASN A 27 -33.36 13.65 1.76
N ILE A 28 -32.90 12.40 1.76
CA ILE A 28 -33.22 11.39 0.76
C ILE A 28 -34.37 10.56 1.34
N GLY A 29 -35.46 10.44 0.58
CA GLY A 29 -36.70 9.81 1.06
C GLY A 29 -36.49 8.39 1.58
N THR A 30 -35.92 7.51 0.76
CA THR A 30 -35.64 6.12 1.16
C THR A 30 -34.37 5.60 0.51
N ILE A 31 -33.53 4.94 1.30
CA ILE A 31 -32.31 4.27 0.82
C ILE A 31 -32.44 2.79 1.12
N SER A 32 -32.22 1.95 0.11
CA SER A 32 -32.09 0.50 0.27
C SER A 32 -30.63 0.12 0.34
N LEU A 33 -30.21 -0.46 1.47
CA LEU A 33 -28.86 -0.99 1.68
C LEU A 33 -28.74 -2.47 1.27
N GLY A 34 -29.70 -2.99 0.49
CA GLY A 34 -29.79 -4.40 0.12
C GLY A 34 -30.36 -5.30 1.21
N PHE A 35 -30.00 -5.05 2.48
CA PHE A 35 -30.46 -5.84 3.64
C PHE A 35 -31.47 -5.10 4.52
N LYS A 36 -31.53 -3.77 4.39
CA LYS A 36 -32.39 -2.91 5.21
C LYS A 36 -32.73 -1.64 4.44
N ILE A 37 -33.98 -1.23 4.55
CA ILE A 37 -34.47 0.04 4.02
C ILE A 37 -34.47 1.04 5.17
N ILE A 38 -33.80 2.17 4.97
CA ILE A 38 -33.74 3.26 5.95
C ILE A 38 -34.45 4.49 5.34
N PRO A 39 -35.56 4.94 5.93
CA PRO A 39 -36.23 6.16 5.49
C PRO A 39 -35.57 7.41 6.07
N ASN A 40 -35.73 8.54 5.38
CA ASN A 40 -35.36 9.89 5.84
C ASN A 40 -33.89 10.03 6.25
N VAL A 41 -32.97 9.58 5.39
CA VAL A 41 -31.53 9.73 5.62
C VAL A 41 -31.04 11.03 5.00
N THR A 42 -30.25 11.81 5.74
CA THR A 42 -29.61 13.01 5.18
C THR A 42 -28.54 12.64 4.18
N VAL A 43 -28.42 13.41 3.09
CA VAL A 43 -27.38 13.21 2.06
C VAL A 43 -25.97 13.17 2.70
N ASN A 44 -25.76 14.03 3.69
CA ASN A 44 -24.50 14.13 4.43
C ASN A 44 -24.09 12.81 5.09
N VAL A 45 -25.03 12.13 5.76
CA VAL A 45 -24.75 10.86 6.45
C VAL A 45 -24.43 9.77 5.44
N LEU A 46 -25.18 9.69 4.35
CA LEU A 46 -24.95 8.67 3.31
C LEU A 46 -23.56 8.81 2.69
N VAL A 47 -23.19 10.03 2.30
CA VAL A 47 -21.89 10.29 1.66
C VAL A 47 -20.74 10.05 2.64
N LEU A 48 -20.89 10.44 3.91
CA LEU A 48 -19.89 10.14 4.94
C LEU A 48 -19.71 8.63 5.15
N TRP A 49 -20.78 7.85 5.15
CA TRP A 49 -20.69 6.39 5.26
C TRP A 49 -20.02 5.77 4.03
N ALA A 50 -20.42 6.17 2.82
CA ALA A 50 -19.80 5.69 1.59
C ALA A 50 -18.30 6.01 1.54
N PHE A 51 -17.94 7.25 1.88
CA PHE A 51 -16.55 7.68 1.97
C PHE A 51 -15.77 6.90 3.04
N GLY A 52 -16.34 6.72 4.23
CA GLY A 52 -15.72 5.97 5.33
C GLY A 52 -15.46 4.50 4.97
N ILE A 53 -16.42 3.84 4.32
CA ILE A 53 -16.26 2.46 3.84
C ILE A 53 -15.17 2.38 2.78
N GLY A 54 -15.16 3.31 1.82
CA GLY A 54 -14.11 3.38 0.80
C GLY A 54 -12.72 3.60 1.41
N LEU A 55 -12.61 4.47 2.41
CA LEU A 55 -11.35 4.74 3.11
C LEU A 55 -10.88 3.51 3.89
N LEU A 56 -11.76 2.83 4.62
CA LEU A 56 -11.44 1.58 5.31
C LEU A 56 -10.99 0.49 4.34
N TRP A 57 -11.66 0.35 3.21
CA TRP A 57 -11.28 -0.62 2.18
C TRP A 57 -9.89 -0.33 1.62
N THR A 58 -9.62 0.94 1.31
CA THR A 58 -8.32 1.38 0.81
C THR A 58 -7.21 1.16 1.85
N LEU A 59 -7.51 1.39 3.13
CA LEU A 59 -6.60 1.13 4.24
C LEU A 59 -6.20 -0.35 4.31
N ILE A 60 -7.18 -1.25 4.21
CA ILE A 60 -6.94 -2.71 4.19
C ILE A 60 -6.02 -3.07 3.02
N LEU A 61 -6.31 -2.57 1.81
CA LEU A 61 -5.47 -2.81 0.64
C LEU A 61 -4.04 -2.29 0.83
N CYS A 62 -3.87 -1.10 1.38
CA CYS A 62 -2.55 -0.54 1.68
C CYS A 62 -1.78 -1.41 2.67
N ILE A 63 -2.41 -1.89 3.74
CA ILE A 63 -1.76 -2.79 4.71
C ILE A 63 -1.28 -4.08 4.03
N VAL A 64 -2.12 -4.70 3.20
CA VAL A 64 -1.76 -5.92 2.48
C VAL A 64 -0.59 -5.67 1.51
N GLN A 65 -0.61 -4.56 0.79
CA GLN A 65 0.48 -4.18 -0.13
C GLN A 65 1.78 -3.92 0.63
N GLU A 66 1.72 -3.22 1.76
CA GLU A 66 2.88 -2.90 2.60
C GLU A 66 3.54 -4.17 3.13
N ILE A 67 2.76 -5.14 3.63
CA ILE A 67 3.26 -6.44 4.08
C ILE A 67 3.95 -7.16 2.92
N ARG A 68 3.30 -7.24 1.75
CA ARG A 68 3.87 -7.90 0.56
C ARG A 68 5.18 -7.26 0.12
N LEU A 69 5.26 -5.93 0.18
CA LEU A 69 6.44 -5.17 -0.20
C LEU A 69 7.59 -5.41 0.79
N ARG A 70 7.32 -5.39 2.09
CA ARG A 70 8.31 -5.71 3.14
C ARG A 70 8.84 -7.13 2.99
N THR A 71 7.99 -8.11 2.70
CA THR A 71 8.43 -9.49 2.44
C THR A 71 9.32 -9.57 1.20
N LYS A 72 8.97 -8.88 0.11
CA LYS A 72 9.81 -8.83 -1.10
C LYS A 72 11.19 -8.21 -0.82
N ILE A 73 11.23 -7.09 -0.10
CA ILE A 73 12.49 -6.42 0.28
C ILE A 73 13.37 -7.36 1.10
N SER A 74 12.80 -8.05 2.09
CA SER A 74 13.54 -9.01 2.91
C SER A 74 14.11 -10.18 2.10
N ARG A 75 13.31 -10.75 1.18
CA ARG A 75 13.77 -11.80 0.26
C ARG A 75 14.89 -11.32 -0.66
N LEU A 76 14.75 -10.12 -1.23
CA LEU A 76 15.75 -9.56 -2.13
C LEU A 76 17.08 -9.31 -1.39
N LYS A 77 17.01 -8.76 -0.18
CA LYS A 77 18.18 -8.56 0.68
C LYS A 77 18.91 -9.87 1.01
N ASN A 78 18.15 -10.92 1.33
CA ASN A 78 18.74 -12.25 1.59
C ASN A 78 19.38 -12.86 0.35
N THR A 79 18.80 -12.62 -0.83
CA THR A 79 19.34 -13.10 -2.11
C THR A 79 20.66 -12.40 -2.44
N ILE A 80 20.72 -11.08 -2.27
CA ILE A 80 21.97 -10.30 -2.43
C ILE A 80 23.06 -10.85 -1.51
N LYS A 81 22.74 -11.04 -0.22
CA LYS A 81 23.72 -11.58 0.75
C LYS A 81 24.22 -12.98 0.37
N LYS A 82 23.36 -13.85 -0.16
CA LYS A 82 23.76 -15.18 -0.66
C LYS A 82 24.69 -15.07 -1.87
N LEU A 83 24.32 -14.25 -2.85
CA LEU A 83 25.15 -14.02 -4.04
C LEU A 83 26.52 -13.44 -3.67
N GLU A 84 26.58 -12.48 -2.76
CA GLU A 84 27.83 -11.91 -2.25
C GLU A 84 28.72 -12.98 -1.58
N ASN A 85 28.12 -13.87 -0.79
CA ASN A 85 28.84 -14.98 -0.17
C ASN A 85 29.35 -16.00 -1.21
N GLU A 86 28.55 -16.34 -2.21
CA GLU A 86 28.94 -17.25 -3.30
C GLU A 86 30.11 -16.67 -4.11
N LEU A 87 30.04 -15.37 -4.46
CA LEU A 87 31.12 -14.65 -5.13
C LEU A 87 32.39 -14.61 -4.28
N GLY A 88 32.25 -14.43 -2.96
CA GLY A 88 33.35 -14.51 -2.01
C GLY A 88 34.01 -15.88 -2.00
N GLN A 89 33.21 -16.96 -1.94
CA GLN A 89 33.69 -18.34 -1.98
C GLN A 89 34.40 -18.69 -3.29
N LEU A 90 33.83 -18.28 -4.44
CA LEU A 90 34.45 -18.43 -5.76
C LEU A 90 35.79 -17.69 -5.83
N ARG A 91 35.90 -16.50 -5.25
CA ARG A 91 37.15 -15.72 -5.23
C ARG A 91 38.22 -16.35 -4.34
N THR A 92 37.81 -17.07 -3.29
CA THR A 92 38.73 -17.77 -2.38
C THR A 92 38.94 -19.24 -2.73
N MET A 93 38.31 -19.74 -3.80
CA MET A 93 38.53 -21.11 -4.25
C MET A 93 40.00 -21.24 -4.67
N PRO A 94 40.79 -22.08 -3.99
CA PRO A 94 42.19 -22.23 -4.32
C PRO A 94 42.29 -22.83 -5.72
N LEU A 95 43.01 -22.14 -6.61
CA LEU A 95 43.36 -22.63 -7.96
C LEU A 95 44.27 -23.87 -7.92
N SER A 96 44.63 -24.40 -6.74
CA SER A 96 45.61 -25.49 -6.60
C SER A 96 45.11 -26.87 -7.02
N ASP A 97 43.79 -27.04 -7.22
CA ASP A 97 43.21 -28.32 -7.62
C ASP A 97 42.87 -28.35 -9.12
N MET A 98 43.16 -27.28 -9.86
CA MET A 98 43.28 -27.39 -11.31
C MET A 98 44.65 -28.00 -11.60
N ASP A 99 44.69 -29.34 -11.56
CA ASP A 99 45.63 -30.16 -12.31
C ASP A 99 45.56 -29.71 -13.78
N ILE A 100 46.32 -28.67 -14.09
CA ILE A 100 46.78 -28.41 -15.44
C ILE A 100 47.71 -29.58 -15.72
N HIS A 101 47.12 -30.67 -16.22
CA HIS A 101 47.83 -31.72 -16.93
C HIS A 101 48.70 -31.02 -17.98
N LYS A 102 49.95 -30.75 -17.62
CA LYS A 102 51.04 -30.60 -18.56
C LYS A 102 51.28 -31.99 -19.16
N GLU A 103 50.37 -32.38 -20.04
CA GLU A 103 50.78 -33.08 -21.24
C GLU A 103 51.62 -32.08 -22.02
N GLU A 104 52.94 -32.28 -21.99
CA GLU A 104 53.73 -32.35 -23.22
C GLU A 104 55.12 -32.89 -22.88
N ARG A 105 55.39 -34.03 -23.53
CA ARG A 105 56.65 -34.77 -23.56
C ARG A 105 57.75 -33.97 -24.24
#